data_AF-A0A221P661-F1
#
_entry.id   AF-A0A221P661-F1
#
_cell.length_a   1.000
_cell.length_b   1.000
_cell.length_c   1.000
_cell.angle_alpha   90.00
_cell.angle_beta   90.00
_cell.angle_gamma   90.00
#
_symmetry.space_group_name_H-M   'P 1'
#
loop_
_entity.id
_entity.type
_entity.pdbx_description
1 polymer ?
#
loop_
_entity_poly.entity_id
_entity_poly.type
_entity_poly.pdbx_seq_one_letter_code
_entity_poly.pdbx_strand_id
1 'polypeptide(L)'
;MTPRPAAPTAIPTALDDRDLRRLERSARLLRTLGTRTALAGVLPDTAPPRVLDQLAAACRVDHLAVMIFPTDLDTARAELARRGLPSRAPLPSTVVRERVRRRLDHTAEPDVRILHIPVAGSDGDPRVIEAFVLADPDRRFDDVARDERLHRWEDHLAVTTEAAPRHLPALCALLRDHCGLHPDGGGHNPADGSAGRTVLYFTRHRTPPPPFRNGLPHRLELVVPGRHDDLLHTHLRRTRNPAVPEPLPDRP
;
A
#
# COMPACT_ATOMS: atom_id res chain seq x y z
N MET A 1 -28.91 -42.33 -25.23
CA MET A 1 -28.24 -41.02 -25.25
C MET A 1 -28.48 -40.36 -23.89
N THR A 2 -27.56 -40.56 -22.94
CA THR A 2 -27.70 -40.09 -21.56
C THR A 2 -27.37 -38.59 -21.50
N PRO A 3 -28.21 -37.74 -20.87
CA PRO A 3 -27.92 -36.32 -20.79
C PRO A 3 -26.70 -36.09 -19.90
N ARG A 4 -25.76 -35.29 -20.41
CA ARG A 4 -24.56 -34.87 -19.68
C ARG A 4 -25.01 -34.07 -18.44
N PRO A 5 -24.53 -34.40 -17.22
CA PRO A 5 -24.88 -33.63 -16.04
C PRO A 5 -24.42 -32.18 -16.23
N ALA A 6 -25.30 -31.23 -15.90
CA ALA A 6 -24.95 -29.82 -15.87
C ALA A 6 -23.77 -29.62 -14.92
N ALA A 7 -22.76 -28.87 -15.37
CA ALA A 7 -21.66 -28.48 -14.51
C ALA A 7 -22.23 -27.73 -13.30
N PRO A 8 -21.74 -27.98 -12.07
CA PRO A 8 -22.22 -27.27 -10.89
C PRO A 8 -22.03 -25.77 -11.12
N THR A 9 -23.13 -25.03 -11.05
CA THR A 9 -23.12 -23.57 -11.06
C THR A 9 -22.22 -23.13 -9.92
N ALA A 10 -21.06 -22.55 -10.25
CA ALA A 10 -20.13 -22.05 -9.25
C ALA A 10 -20.90 -21.09 -8.34
N ILE A 11 -20.94 -21.39 -7.04
CA ILE A 11 -21.46 -20.46 -6.06
C ILE A 11 -20.62 -19.19 -6.23
N PRO A 12 -21.24 -18.02 -6.46
CA PRO A 12 -20.49 -16.78 -6.59
C PRO A 12 -19.60 -16.64 -5.35
N THR A 13 -18.28 -16.69 -5.56
CA THR A 13 -17.35 -16.48 -4.45
C THR A 13 -17.44 -15.01 -4.08
N ALA A 14 -17.58 -14.72 -2.78
CA ALA A 14 -17.64 -13.34 -2.31
C ALA A 14 -16.36 -12.55 -2.62
N LEU A 15 -15.26 -13.23 -2.96
CA LEU A 15 -13.98 -12.65 -3.36
C LEU A 15 -13.54 -13.24 -4.71
N ASP A 16 -13.09 -12.38 -5.63
CA ASP A 16 -12.49 -12.78 -6.91
C ASP A 16 -11.15 -13.49 -6.65
N ASP A 17 -10.89 -14.59 -7.37
CA ASP A 17 -9.66 -15.37 -7.23
C ASP A 17 -8.38 -14.56 -7.44
N ARG A 18 -8.42 -13.49 -8.24
CA ARG A 18 -7.27 -12.59 -8.45
C ARG A 18 -6.97 -11.79 -7.19
N ASP A 19 -7.99 -11.31 -6.49
CA ASP A 19 -7.86 -10.56 -5.25
C ASP A 19 -7.31 -11.47 -4.15
N LEU A 20 -7.85 -12.68 -4.07
CA LEU A 20 -7.39 -13.70 -3.16
C LEU A 20 -5.92 -14.10 -3.40
N ARG A 21 -5.54 -14.38 -4.66
CA ARG A 21 -4.15 -14.70 -5.01
C ARG A 21 -3.19 -13.57 -4.65
N ARG A 22 -3.61 -12.31 -4.77
CA ARG A 22 -2.81 -11.15 -4.34
C ARG A 22 -2.63 -11.14 -2.83
N LEU A 23 -3.68 -11.35 -2.04
CA LEU A 23 -3.59 -11.44 -0.58
C LEU A 23 -2.70 -12.60 -0.12
N GLU A 24 -2.88 -13.80 -0.68
CA GLU A 24 -2.05 -14.96 -0.32
C GLU A 24 -0.58 -14.74 -0.68
N ARG A 25 -0.31 -14.09 -1.82
CA ARG A 25 1.05 -13.69 -2.18
C ARG A 25 1.63 -12.69 -1.20
N SER A 26 0.88 -11.66 -0.83
CA SER A 26 1.31 -10.68 0.17
C SER A 26 1.60 -11.33 1.52
N ALA A 27 0.79 -12.31 1.94
CA ALA A 27 1.05 -13.09 3.14
C ALA A 27 2.35 -13.89 3.04
N ARG A 28 2.60 -14.57 1.92
CA ARG A 28 3.86 -15.30 1.70
C ARG A 28 5.07 -14.38 1.70
N LEU A 29 4.98 -13.22 1.03
CA LEU A 29 6.05 -12.22 1.02
C LEU A 29 6.32 -11.71 2.44
N LEU A 30 5.30 -11.23 3.15
CA LEU A 30 5.46 -10.70 4.50
C LEU A 30 6.01 -11.71 5.50
N ARG A 31 5.83 -13.02 5.30
CA ARG A 31 6.46 -14.02 6.17
C ARG A 31 7.97 -14.05 6.06
N THR A 32 8.55 -13.74 4.89
CA THR A 32 9.99 -13.94 4.63
C THR A 32 10.77 -12.66 4.30
N LEU A 33 10.08 -11.53 4.12
CA LEU A 33 10.70 -10.32 3.60
C LEU A 33 11.60 -9.65 4.66
N GLY A 34 12.91 -9.61 4.46
CA GLY A 34 13.77 -8.72 5.25
C GLY A 34 13.63 -7.26 4.79
N THR A 35 13.79 -6.28 5.67
CA THR A 35 13.65 -4.85 5.33
C THR A 35 14.54 -4.42 4.16
N ARG A 36 15.80 -4.85 4.14
CA ARG A 36 16.71 -4.53 3.04
C ARG A 36 16.20 -5.08 1.70
N THR A 37 15.76 -6.34 1.66
CA THR A 37 15.19 -6.98 0.47
C THR A 37 13.88 -6.31 0.06
N ALA A 38 13.05 -5.93 1.03
CA ALA A 38 11.80 -5.21 0.79
C ALA A 38 12.08 -3.89 0.06
N LEU A 39 12.95 -3.06 0.63
CA LEU A 39 13.34 -1.76 0.09
C LEU A 39 14.00 -1.91 -1.29
N ALA A 40 14.88 -2.91 -1.49
CA ALA A 40 15.51 -3.16 -2.77
C ALA A 40 14.50 -3.45 -3.90
N GLY A 41 13.35 -4.06 -3.58
CA GLY A 41 12.32 -4.32 -4.57
C GLY A 41 11.52 -3.09 -5.00
N VAL A 42 11.33 -2.13 -4.08
CA VAL A 42 10.52 -0.93 -4.31
C VAL A 42 11.34 0.30 -4.74
N LEU A 43 12.60 0.41 -4.31
CA LEU A 43 13.50 1.52 -4.69
C LEU A 43 14.10 1.32 -6.08
N PRO A 44 14.22 2.35 -6.95
CA PRO A 44 14.87 2.27 -8.28
C PRO A 44 16.20 1.52 -8.26
N ASP A 45 16.53 0.82 -9.35
CA ASP A 45 17.83 0.13 -9.49
C ASP A 45 19.01 1.10 -9.42
N THR A 46 18.75 2.38 -9.70
CA THR A 46 19.69 3.48 -9.59
C THR A 46 19.91 3.93 -8.14
N ALA A 47 19.13 3.43 -7.18
CA ALA A 47 19.29 3.77 -5.78
C ALA A 47 20.65 3.28 -5.26
N PRO A 48 21.50 4.16 -4.69
CA PRO A 48 22.83 3.77 -4.24
C PRO A 48 22.78 2.68 -3.15
N PRO A 49 23.63 1.63 -3.21
CA PRO A 49 23.61 0.55 -2.21
C PRO A 49 23.74 1.03 -0.76
N ARG A 50 24.59 2.05 -0.52
CA ARG A 50 24.78 2.67 0.79
C ARG A 50 23.51 3.35 1.32
N VAL A 51 22.72 3.96 0.43
CA VAL A 51 21.45 4.59 0.81
C VAL A 51 20.43 3.51 1.17
N LEU A 52 20.39 2.41 0.41
CA LEU A 52 19.55 1.26 0.74
C LEU A 52 19.93 0.67 2.12
N ASP A 53 21.22 0.54 2.44
CA ASP A 53 21.67 0.09 3.76
C ASP A 53 21.26 1.04 4.88
N GLN A 54 21.40 2.35 4.66
CA GLN A 54 20.98 3.37 5.62
C GLN A 54 19.45 3.31 5.87
N LEU A 55 18.65 3.17 4.81
CA LEU A 55 17.20 3.02 4.93
C LEU A 55 16.83 1.73 5.66
N ALA A 56 17.48 0.62 5.33
CA ALA A 56 17.23 -0.67 5.97
C ALA A 56 17.61 -0.68 7.46
N ALA A 57 18.65 0.08 7.85
CA ALA A 57 19.03 0.25 9.25
C ALA A 57 18.00 1.11 10.01
N ALA A 58 17.50 2.17 9.38
CA ALA A 58 16.57 3.12 10.01
C ALA A 58 15.10 2.66 10.03
N CYS A 59 14.73 1.69 9.19
CA CYS A 59 13.34 1.29 9.02
C CYS A 59 13.12 -0.20 9.30
N ARG A 60 11.85 -0.59 9.43
CA ARG A 60 11.38 -1.98 9.49
C ARG A 60 10.17 -2.15 8.58
N VAL A 61 9.98 -3.33 7.99
CA VAL A 61 8.75 -3.64 7.23
C VAL A 61 7.57 -3.59 8.20
N ASP A 62 6.56 -2.80 7.86
CA ASP A 62 5.33 -2.70 8.65
C ASP A 62 4.23 -3.54 8.01
N HIS A 63 3.86 -3.20 6.76
CA HIS A 63 2.78 -3.89 6.07
C HIS A 63 2.95 -3.94 4.54
N LEU A 64 2.17 -4.81 3.91
CA LEU A 64 1.85 -4.74 2.48
C LEU A 64 0.37 -4.42 2.35
N ALA A 65 0.03 -3.44 1.53
CA ALA A 65 -1.36 -3.13 1.24
C ALA A 65 -1.80 -3.69 -0.11
N VAL A 66 -3.07 -4.11 -0.18
CA VAL A 66 -3.71 -4.61 -1.39
C VAL A 66 -5.16 -4.13 -1.43
N MET A 67 -5.63 -3.64 -2.58
CA MET A 67 -7.05 -3.32 -2.75
C MET A 67 -7.84 -4.49 -3.36
N ILE A 68 -8.98 -4.83 -2.76
CA ILE A 68 -9.87 -5.94 -3.13
C ILE A 68 -11.33 -5.48 -3.28
N PHE A 69 -12.08 -6.21 -4.09
CA PHE A 69 -13.44 -5.83 -4.50
C PHE A 69 -14.41 -7.00 -4.30
N PRO A 70 -14.74 -7.34 -3.04
CA PRO A 70 -15.75 -8.34 -2.77
C PRO A 70 -17.16 -7.79 -3.02
N THR A 71 -18.14 -8.69 -3.16
CA THR A 71 -19.55 -8.30 -3.20
C THR A 71 -20.06 -7.88 -1.82
N ASP A 72 -19.52 -8.49 -0.77
CA ASP A 72 -19.92 -8.26 0.63
C ASP A 72 -18.69 -8.34 1.56
N LEU A 73 -18.62 -7.41 2.51
CA LEU A 73 -17.48 -7.28 3.42
C LEU A 73 -17.40 -8.44 4.42
N ASP A 74 -18.52 -8.83 5.02
CA ASP A 74 -18.52 -9.86 6.06
C ASP A 74 -18.26 -11.24 5.49
N THR A 75 -18.80 -11.53 4.30
CA THR A 75 -18.52 -12.77 3.58
C THR A 75 -17.06 -12.83 3.14
N ALA A 76 -16.47 -11.71 2.71
CA ALA A 76 -15.03 -11.65 2.44
C ALA A 76 -14.18 -11.95 3.69
N ARG A 77 -14.54 -11.39 4.85
CA ARG A 77 -13.86 -11.68 6.12
C ARG A 77 -13.97 -13.15 6.52
N ALA A 78 -15.16 -13.75 6.36
CA ALA A 78 -15.38 -15.17 6.64
C ALA A 78 -14.56 -16.08 5.70
N GLU A 79 -14.48 -15.75 4.40
CA GLU A 79 -13.63 -16.46 3.43
C GLU A 79 -12.14 -16.35 3.80
N LEU A 80 -11.66 -15.15 4.15
CA LEU A 80 -10.27 -14.94 4.57
C LEU A 80 -9.93 -15.73 5.85
N ALA A 81 -10.83 -15.73 6.84
CA ALA A 81 -10.66 -16.50 8.07
C ALA A 81 -10.58 -18.01 7.78
N ARG A 82 -11.44 -18.55 6.91
CA ARG A 82 -11.38 -19.97 6.49
C ARG A 82 -10.07 -20.35 5.80
N ARG A 83 -9.35 -19.37 5.25
CA ARG A 83 -8.05 -19.55 4.59
C ARG A 83 -6.85 -19.27 5.51
N GLY A 84 -7.08 -19.11 6.82
CA GLY A 84 -6.02 -18.81 7.78
C GLY A 84 -5.49 -17.38 7.70
N LEU A 85 -6.29 -16.45 7.18
CA LEU A 85 -6.02 -15.01 7.12
C LEU A 85 -7.09 -14.21 7.87
N PRO A 86 -7.33 -14.47 9.17
CA PRO A 86 -8.36 -13.74 9.92
C PRO A 86 -8.02 -12.25 9.99
N SER A 87 -9.01 -11.39 9.76
CA SER A 87 -8.85 -9.94 9.90
C SER A 87 -9.32 -9.44 11.26
N ARG A 88 -8.77 -8.30 11.69
CA ARG A 88 -9.37 -7.47 12.75
C ARG A 88 -10.68 -6.82 12.27
N ALA A 89 -11.31 -6.05 13.15
CA ALA A 89 -12.50 -5.27 12.83
C ALA A 89 -12.19 -4.24 11.73
N PRO A 90 -13.11 -3.99 10.78
CA PRO A 90 -12.88 -3.04 9.69
C PRO A 90 -12.80 -1.59 10.17
N LEU A 91 -11.82 -0.83 9.68
CA LEU A 91 -11.69 0.61 9.92
C LEU A 91 -12.02 1.41 8.65
N PRO A 92 -12.48 2.67 8.72
CA PRO A 92 -12.65 3.50 7.54
C PRO A 92 -11.28 3.89 6.94
N SER A 93 -11.13 3.81 5.61
CA SER A 93 -9.92 4.27 4.89
C SER A 93 -10.15 5.65 4.30
N THR A 94 -9.65 6.71 4.95
CA THR A 94 -9.90 8.08 4.48
C THR A 94 -9.08 8.46 3.25
N VAL A 95 -7.79 8.10 3.22
CA VAL A 95 -6.87 8.45 2.12
C VAL A 95 -7.21 7.68 0.85
N VAL A 96 -7.41 6.36 0.96
CA VAL A 96 -7.74 5.52 -0.20
C VAL A 96 -9.15 5.84 -0.71
N ARG A 97 -10.12 6.08 0.18
CA ARG A 97 -11.45 6.57 -0.23
C ARG A 97 -11.35 7.83 -1.09
N GLU A 98 -10.59 8.83 -0.65
CA GLU A 98 -10.41 10.07 -1.42
C GLU A 98 -9.72 9.84 -2.77
N ARG A 99 -8.75 8.93 -2.85
CA ARG A 99 -8.10 8.56 -4.13
C ARG A 99 -9.06 7.85 -5.07
N VAL A 100 -9.86 6.92 -4.58
CA VAL A 100 -10.90 6.24 -5.37
C VAL A 100 -11.95 7.25 -5.83
N ARG A 101 -12.38 8.15 -4.94
CA ARG A 101 -13.33 9.22 -5.26
C ARG A 101 -12.85 10.11 -6.41
N ARG A 102 -11.55 10.41 -6.48
CA ARG A 102 -10.95 11.15 -7.61
C ARG A 102 -10.94 10.37 -8.91
N ARG A 103 -10.68 9.05 -8.87
CA ARG A 103 -10.77 8.18 -10.05
C ARG A 103 -12.19 8.05 -10.60
N LEU A 104 -13.19 8.33 -9.76
CA LEU A 104 -14.61 8.39 -10.11
C LEU A 104 -15.07 9.82 -10.47
N ASP A 105 -14.15 10.76 -10.67
CA ASP A 105 -14.46 12.19 -10.92
C ASP A 105 -15.44 12.79 -9.89
N HIS A 106 -15.37 12.32 -8.65
CA HIS A 106 -16.24 12.72 -7.54
C HIS A 106 -17.74 12.46 -7.74
N THR A 107 -18.10 11.58 -8.68
CA THR A 107 -19.51 11.25 -8.99
C THR A 107 -20.17 10.31 -7.98
N ALA A 108 -19.36 9.64 -7.14
CA ALA A 108 -19.83 8.72 -6.11
C ALA A 108 -18.99 8.82 -4.84
N GLU A 109 -19.58 8.40 -3.72
CA GLU A 109 -18.92 8.33 -2.41
C GLU A 109 -18.64 6.85 -2.07
N PRO A 110 -17.44 6.33 -2.38
CA PRO A 110 -17.12 4.94 -2.09
C PRO A 110 -16.92 4.71 -0.58
N ASP A 111 -17.47 3.63 -0.03
CA ASP A 111 -17.14 3.19 1.33
C ASP A 111 -15.95 2.24 1.28
N VAL A 112 -14.74 2.79 1.43
CA VAL A 112 -13.51 2.00 1.50
C VAL A 112 -13.18 1.68 2.95
N ARG A 113 -13.10 0.38 3.27
CA ARG A 113 -12.71 -0.12 4.59
C ARG A 113 -11.30 -0.70 4.57
N ILE A 114 -10.60 -0.68 5.70
CA ILE A 114 -9.31 -1.34 5.92
C ILE A 114 -9.56 -2.59 6.75
N LEU A 115 -9.11 -3.74 6.25
CA LEU A 115 -8.98 -4.96 7.04
C LEU A 115 -7.51 -5.18 7.36
N HIS A 116 -7.17 -5.14 8.65
CA HIS A 116 -5.85 -5.55 9.13
C HIS A 116 -5.81 -7.06 9.31
N ILE A 117 -5.01 -7.73 8.48
CA ILE A 117 -4.81 -9.18 8.52
C ILE A 117 -3.40 -9.44 9.09
N PRO A 118 -3.28 -9.90 10.35
CA PRO A 118 -1.98 -10.16 10.95
C PRO A 118 -1.24 -11.29 10.22
N VAL A 119 0.07 -11.12 10.05
CA VAL A 119 0.99 -12.10 9.49
C VAL A 119 2.21 -12.17 10.39
N ALA A 120 2.57 -13.37 10.83
CA ALA A 120 3.81 -13.58 11.57
C ALA A 120 5.01 -13.49 10.61
N GLY A 121 5.91 -12.51 10.82
CA GLY A 121 7.20 -12.48 10.16
C GLY A 121 8.11 -13.62 10.65
N SER A 122 9.06 -14.06 9.81
CA SER A 122 10.04 -15.09 10.18
C SER A 122 10.99 -14.65 11.30
N ASP A 123 11.14 -13.34 11.49
CA ASP A 123 11.88 -12.69 12.57
C ASP A 123 11.07 -12.53 13.86
N GLY A 124 9.79 -12.95 13.87
CA GLY A 124 8.88 -12.77 14.99
C GLY A 124 8.22 -11.39 15.03
N ASP A 125 8.61 -10.46 14.15
CA ASP A 125 8.01 -9.14 14.10
C ASP A 125 6.56 -9.22 13.61
N PRO A 126 5.61 -8.54 14.29
CA PRO A 126 4.23 -8.49 13.85
C PRO A 126 4.13 -7.68 12.57
N ARG A 127 3.68 -8.32 11.50
CA ARG A 127 3.43 -7.68 10.21
C ARG A 127 1.96 -7.76 9.88
N VAL A 128 1.50 -6.89 9.00
CA VAL A 128 0.07 -6.80 8.66
C VAL A 128 -0.09 -6.75 7.14
N ILE A 129 -1.14 -7.36 6.62
CA ILE A 129 -1.67 -6.98 5.31
C ILE A 129 -2.78 -5.98 5.57
N GLU A 130 -2.68 -4.80 4.95
CA GLU A 130 -3.79 -3.86 4.87
C GLU A 130 -4.60 -4.16 3.60
N ALA A 131 -5.73 -4.85 3.76
CA ALA A 131 -6.65 -5.04 2.65
C ALA A 131 -7.62 -3.86 2.59
N PHE A 132 -7.50 -3.01 1.57
CA PHE A 132 -8.50 -1.99 1.27
C PHE A 132 -9.67 -2.65 0.56
N VAL A 133 -10.84 -2.60 1.18
CA VAL A 133 -12.04 -3.26 0.70
C VAL A 133 -13.00 -2.22 0.18
N LEU A 134 -13.30 -2.30 -1.13
CA LEU A 134 -14.42 -1.60 -1.73
C LEU A 134 -15.49 -2.65 -2.04
N ALA A 135 -16.43 -2.84 -1.10
CA ALA A 135 -17.54 -3.76 -1.31
C ALA A 135 -18.54 -3.16 -2.30
N ASP A 136 -18.92 -3.93 -3.31
CA ASP A 136 -19.73 -3.42 -4.42
C ASP A 136 -20.78 -4.42 -4.89
N PRO A 137 -21.85 -4.63 -4.10
CA PRO A 137 -22.90 -5.59 -4.44
C PRO A 137 -23.61 -5.24 -5.76
N ASP A 138 -23.69 -3.95 -6.08
CA ASP A 138 -24.39 -3.42 -7.26
C ASP A 138 -23.48 -3.22 -8.48
N ARG A 139 -22.19 -3.60 -8.37
CA ARG A 139 -21.19 -3.48 -9.45
C ARG A 139 -21.01 -2.05 -10.00
N ARG A 140 -21.19 -1.04 -9.16
CA ARG A 140 -21.05 0.40 -9.50
C ARG A 140 -19.61 0.83 -9.72
N PHE A 141 -18.65 0.04 -9.25
CA PHE A 141 -17.22 0.31 -9.24
C PHE A 141 -16.42 -0.71 -10.07
N ASP A 142 -17.07 -1.44 -10.97
CA ASP A 142 -16.45 -2.46 -11.83
C ASP A 142 -15.25 -1.92 -12.64
N ASP A 143 -15.34 -0.68 -13.14
CA ASP A 143 -14.26 -0.04 -13.89
C ASP A 143 -13.06 0.28 -12.99
N VAL A 144 -13.32 0.79 -11.78
CA VAL A 144 -12.28 0.99 -10.75
C VAL A 144 -11.66 -0.36 -10.36
N ALA A 145 -12.46 -1.40 -10.20
CA ALA A 145 -11.97 -2.73 -9.86
C ALA A 145 -11.08 -3.31 -10.96
N ARG A 146 -11.45 -3.11 -12.23
CA ARG A 146 -10.65 -3.54 -13.38
C ARG A 146 -9.34 -2.77 -13.49
N ASP A 147 -9.41 -1.45 -13.38
CA ASP A 147 -8.26 -0.54 -13.39
C ASP A 147 -7.29 -0.84 -12.23
N GLU A 148 -7.80 -1.01 -11.01
CA GLU A 148 -7.01 -1.37 -9.85
C GLU A 148 -6.36 -2.75 -9.99
N ARG A 149 -7.07 -3.75 -10.52
CA ARG A 149 -6.47 -5.07 -10.73
C ARG A 149 -5.37 -5.05 -11.79
N LEU A 150 -5.47 -4.16 -12.77
CA LEU A 150 -4.48 -4.00 -13.84
C LEU A 150 -3.25 -3.23 -13.37
N HIS A 151 -3.46 -2.09 -12.72
CA HIS A 151 -2.39 -1.13 -12.40
C HIS A 151 -1.94 -1.17 -10.93
N ARG A 152 -2.77 -1.75 -10.04
CA ARG A 152 -2.56 -1.87 -8.58
C ARG A 152 -2.17 -0.53 -7.96
N TRP A 153 -2.98 0.49 -8.23
CA TRP A 153 -2.73 1.87 -7.81
C TRP A 153 -2.60 2.03 -6.30
N GLU A 154 -3.32 1.25 -5.51
CA GLU A 154 -3.32 1.36 -4.06
C GLU A 154 -2.40 0.35 -3.38
N ASP A 155 -1.88 -0.64 -4.10
CA ASP A 155 -0.93 -1.58 -3.54
C ASP A 155 0.39 -0.87 -3.19
N HIS A 156 0.86 -1.06 -1.96
CA HIS A 156 2.10 -0.44 -1.48
C HIS A 156 2.80 -1.30 -0.43
N LEU A 157 4.10 -1.05 -0.28
CA LEU A 157 4.90 -1.56 0.81
C LEU A 157 5.09 -0.45 1.80
N ALA A 158 4.76 -0.69 3.06
CA ALA A 158 5.05 0.23 4.13
C ALA A 158 6.27 -0.21 4.92
N VAL A 159 7.08 0.78 5.26
CA VAL A 159 8.12 0.66 6.28
C VAL A 159 7.84 1.66 7.38
N THR A 160 8.09 1.26 8.62
CA THR A 160 8.03 2.14 9.78
C THR A 160 9.43 2.53 10.24
N THR A 161 9.55 3.68 10.90
CA THR A 161 10.79 4.21 11.44
C THR A 161 10.59 4.69 12.88
N GLU A 162 11.56 4.40 13.74
CA GLU A 162 11.65 4.96 15.09
C GLU A 162 12.65 6.13 15.16
N ALA A 163 13.14 6.60 14.01
CA ALA A 163 14.04 7.72 13.94
C ALA A 163 13.43 8.95 14.63
N ALA A 164 14.23 9.61 15.48
CA ALA A 164 13.79 10.81 16.18
C ALA A 164 13.29 11.88 15.18
N PRO A 165 12.30 12.72 15.56
CA PRO A 165 11.64 13.65 14.64
C PRO A 165 12.58 14.52 13.81
N ARG A 166 13.67 14.99 14.43
CA ARG A 166 14.74 15.79 13.77
C ARG A 166 15.43 15.10 12.59
N HIS A 167 15.38 13.77 12.49
CA HIS A 167 15.99 13.00 11.41
C HIS A 167 15.01 12.64 10.29
N LEU A 168 13.69 12.80 10.50
CA LEU A 168 12.67 12.45 9.51
C LEU A 168 12.80 13.24 8.20
N PRO A 169 13.11 14.56 8.21
CA PRO A 169 13.34 15.30 6.97
C PRO A 169 14.50 14.75 6.14
N ALA A 170 15.59 14.33 6.80
CA ALA A 170 16.75 13.72 6.16
C ALA A 170 16.42 12.34 5.58
N LEU A 171 15.65 11.52 6.30
CA LEU A 171 15.15 10.24 5.80
C LEU A 171 14.30 10.42 4.54
N CYS A 172 13.40 11.41 4.54
CA CYS A 172 12.60 11.73 3.37
C CYS A 172 13.44 12.30 2.22
N ALA A 173 14.53 13.02 2.51
CA ALA A 173 15.48 13.50 1.51
C ALA A 173 16.24 12.34 0.84
N LEU A 174 16.65 11.31 1.60
CA LEU A 174 17.26 10.11 1.01
C LEU A 174 16.34 9.45 -0.03
N LEU A 175 15.07 9.26 0.32
CA LEU A 175 14.09 8.65 -0.58
C LEU A 175 13.86 9.46 -1.86
N ARG A 176 13.90 10.79 -1.78
CA ARG A 176 13.68 11.66 -2.95
C ARG A 176 14.95 11.89 -3.76
N ASP A 177 15.97 12.41 -3.10
CA ASP A 177 17.10 13.05 -3.75
C ASP A 177 18.16 12.00 -4.15
N HIS A 178 18.22 10.87 -3.43
CA HIS A 178 19.14 9.78 -3.74
C HIS A 178 18.46 8.56 -4.38
N CYS A 179 17.22 8.26 -4.01
CA CYS A 179 16.48 7.16 -4.63
C CYS A 179 15.56 7.60 -5.77
N GLY A 180 15.39 8.91 -6.02
CA GLY A 180 14.57 9.41 -7.12
C GLY A 180 13.07 9.22 -6.93
N LEU A 181 12.57 8.98 -5.71
CA LEU A 181 11.14 8.81 -5.48
C LEU A 181 10.41 10.15 -5.41
N HIS A 182 9.19 10.18 -5.91
CA HIS A 182 8.33 11.35 -5.84
C HIS A 182 7.33 11.25 -4.68
N PRO A 183 7.11 12.33 -3.91
CA PRO A 183 5.97 12.43 -3.01
C PRO A 183 4.64 12.15 -3.71
N ASP A 184 3.84 11.28 -3.12
CA ASP A 184 2.58 10.75 -3.67
C ASP A 184 1.43 10.83 -2.65
N GLY A 185 1.36 11.93 -1.90
CA GLY A 185 0.35 12.15 -0.87
C GLY A 185 0.74 11.60 0.50
N GLY A 186 -0.22 11.58 1.42
CA GLY A 186 -0.02 11.23 2.82
C GLY A 186 -1.18 11.70 3.68
N GLY A 187 -1.11 11.39 4.97
CA GLY A 187 -2.14 11.77 5.93
C GLY A 187 -1.73 11.50 7.37
N HIS A 188 -2.58 11.90 8.30
CA HIS A 188 -2.48 11.50 9.69
C HIS A 188 -3.75 10.73 10.06
N ASN A 189 -3.60 9.52 10.59
CA ASN A 189 -4.69 8.73 11.11
C ASN A 189 -4.61 8.68 12.65
N PRO A 190 -5.50 9.38 13.38
CA PRO A 190 -5.49 9.37 14.84
C PRO A 190 -5.98 8.04 15.43
N ALA A 191 -6.66 7.19 14.64
CA ALA A 191 -7.19 5.91 15.10
C ALA A 191 -6.18 4.75 15.01
N ASP A 192 -4.98 4.99 14.46
CA ASP A 192 -3.98 3.95 14.25
C ASP A 192 -2.81 4.08 15.24
N GLY A 193 -2.81 3.23 16.27
CA GLY A 193 -1.86 3.29 17.39
C GLY A 193 -2.24 4.28 18.49
N SER A 194 -1.48 4.30 19.59
CA SER A 194 -1.82 5.11 20.78
C SER A 194 -1.68 6.63 20.58
N ALA A 195 -0.79 7.06 19.69
CA ALA A 195 -0.57 8.48 19.35
C ALA A 195 -1.02 8.84 17.93
N GLY A 196 -1.74 7.92 17.26
CA GLY A 196 -1.95 7.97 15.82
C GLY A 196 -0.65 7.73 15.03
N ARG A 197 -0.77 7.78 13.70
CA ARG A 197 0.36 7.64 12.76
C ARG A 197 0.29 8.70 11.67
N THR A 198 1.44 9.22 11.28
CA THR A 198 1.61 10.05 10.08
C THR A 198 2.18 9.17 8.98
N VAL A 199 1.55 9.18 7.81
CA VAL A 199 1.92 8.35 6.66
C VAL A 199 2.33 9.22 5.49
N LEU A 200 3.45 8.89 4.87
CA LEU A 200 4.01 9.61 3.72
C LEU A 200 4.20 8.64 2.56
N TYR A 201 3.48 8.86 1.47
CA TYR A 201 3.58 8.01 0.28
C TYR A 201 4.62 8.53 -0.69
N PHE A 202 5.35 7.60 -1.29
CA PHE A 202 6.35 7.83 -2.32
C PHE A 202 6.10 6.88 -3.50
N THR A 203 6.28 7.36 -4.72
CA THR A 203 6.15 6.55 -5.93
C THR A 203 7.35 6.73 -6.86
N ARG A 204 7.69 5.66 -7.60
CA ARG A 204 8.65 5.71 -8.71
C ARG A 204 8.07 6.37 -9.97
N HIS A 205 6.76 6.27 -10.16
CA HIS A 205 6.10 6.66 -11.41
C HIS A 205 4.81 7.42 -11.10
N ARG A 206 4.61 8.53 -11.82
CA ARG A 206 3.35 9.31 -11.81
C ARG A 206 2.37 8.89 -12.91
N THR A 207 2.84 8.05 -13.83
CA THR A 207 2.09 7.40 -14.91
C THR A 207 2.16 5.88 -14.70
N PRO A 208 1.30 5.07 -15.33
CA PRO A 208 1.19 3.65 -14.99
C PRO A 208 2.56 2.97 -15.02
N PRO A 209 2.92 2.25 -13.94
CA PRO A 209 4.27 1.74 -13.79
C PRO A 209 4.55 0.59 -14.76
N PRO A 210 5.84 0.31 -15.08
CA PRO A 210 6.22 -0.94 -15.72
C PRO A 210 5.83 -2.14 -14.84
N PRO A 211 5.76 -3.37 -15.37
CA PRO A 211 5.36 -4.55 -14.59
C PRO A 211 6.15 -4.72 -13.29
N PHE A 212 5.47 -5.20 -12.24
CA PHE A 212 6.02 -5.37 -10.89
C PHE A 212 7.31 -6.17 -10.86
N ARG A 213 8.30 -5.66 -10.12
CA ARG A 213 9.56 -6.36 -9.85
C ARG A 213 9.38 -7.29 -8.66
N ASN A 214 9.63 -8.58 -8.87
CA ASN A 214 9.58 -9.62 -7.83
C ASN A 214 8.26 -9.68 -7.04
N GLY A 215 7.20 -9.06 -7.57
CA GLY A 215 5.89 -8.99 -6.90
C GLY A 215 5.67 -7.89 -5.91
N LEU A 216 6.66 -7.05 -5.66
CA LEU A 216 6.54 -5.93 -4.76
C LEU A 216 5.90 -4.74 -5.48
N PRO A 217 5.10 -3.94 -4.76
CA PRO A 217 4.40 -2.78 -5.31
C PRO A 217 5.35 -1.64 -5.68
N HIS A 218 4.84 -0.68 -6.46
CA HIS A 218 5.61 0.48 -6.93
C HIS A 218 5.63 1.65 -5.95
N ARG A 219 4.67 1.67 -5.02
CA ARG A 219 4.54 2.70 -4.00
C ARG A 219 5.17 2.23 -2.70
N LEU A 220 5.94 3.12 -2.09
CA LEU A 220 6.47 3.01 -0.74
C LEU A 220 5.67 3.92 0.19
N GLU A 221 5.27 3.41 1.34
CA GLU A 221 4.76 4.21 2.45
C GLU A 221 5.82 4.27 3.56
N LEU A 222 6.07 5.46 4.08
CA LEU A 222 6.81 5.66 5.31
C LEU A 222 5.81 5.96 6.45
N VAL A 223 5.72 5.03 7.39
CA VAL A 223 4.87 5.12 8.58
C VAL A 223 5.68 5.72 9.73
N VAL A 224 5.24 6.87 10.24
CA VAL A 224 5.88 7.55 11.36
C VAL A 224 4.91 7.60 12.54
N PRO A 225 5.25 6.99 13.70
CA PRO A 225 4.43 7.08 14.90
C PRO A 225 4.20 8.53 15.34
N GLY A 226 2.96 8.85 15.73
CA GLY A 226 2.58 10.18 16.18
C GLY A 226 2.17 11.14 15.05
N ARG A 227 1.95 12.39 15.45
CA ARG A 227 1.51 13.48 14.58
C ARG A 227 2.69 14.38 14.18
N HIS A 228 2.96 14.49 12.88
CA HIS A 228 4.08 15.26 12.32
C HIS A 228 3.60 16.23 11.24
N ASP A 229 2.83 17.23 11.67
CA ASP A 229 2.10 18.14 10.75
C ASP A 229 3.04 18.91 9.80
N ASP A 230 4.18 19.42 10.27
CA ASP A 230 5.12 20.16 9.44
C ASP A 230 5.76 19.29 8.35
N LEU A 231 6.11 18.05 8.72
CA LEU A 231 6.66 17.06 7.80
C LEU A 231 5.62 16.69 6.75
N LEU A 232 4.39 16.40 7.17
CA LEU A 232 3.27 16.07 6.30
C LEU A 232 2.93 17.24 5.36
N HIS A 233 2.84 18.46 5.88
CA HIS A 233 2.56 19.65 5.08
C HIS A 233 3.63 19.87 4.00
N THR A 234 4.90 19.73 4.38
CA THR A 234 6.03 19.83 3.45
C THR A 234 5.97 18.76 2.36
N HIS A 235 5.62 17.52 2.72
CA HIS A 235 5.47 16.41 1.78
C HIS A 235 4.30 16.61 0.81
N LEU A 236 3.14 17.06 1.32
CA LEU A 236 1.95 17.33 0.52
C LEU A 236 2.15 18.50 -0.44
N ARG A 237 2.87 19.55 -0.02
CA ARG A 237 3.24 20.66 -0.92
C ARG A 237 4.03 20.17 -2.14
N ARG A 238 5.01 19.29 -1.91
CA ARG A 238 5.81 18.68 -2.99
C ARG A 238 5.02 17.69 -3.86
N THR A 239 3.99 17.06 -3.29
CA THR A 239 3.06 16.23 -4.07
C THR A 239 2.31 17.08 -5.10
N ARG A 240 1.79 18.23 -4.66
CA ARG A 240 1.01 19.17 -5.49
C ARG A 240 1.88 19.97 -6.48
N ASN A 241 3.09 20.36 -6.07
CA ASN A 241 4.02 21.13 -6.88
C ASN A 241 5.36 20.37 -6.95
N PRO A 242 5.53 19.44 -7.91
CA PRO A 242 6.81 18.78 -8.10
C PRO A 242 7.82 19.84 -8.53
N ALA A 243 8.79 20.17 -7.68
CA ALA A 243 9.88 21.02 -8.11
C ALA A 243 10.55 20.38 -9.34
N VAL A 244 10.76 21.18 -10.39
CA VAL A 244 11.77 20.87 -11.41
C VAL A 244 13.10 20.80 -10.64
N PRO A 245 13.93 19.77 -10.82
CA PRO A 245 15.23 19.72 -10.14
C PRO A 245 15.99 21.02 -10.42
N GLU A 246 16.40 21.73 -9.37
CA GLU A 246 17.31 22.85 -9.55
C GLU A 246 18.58 22.33 -10.24
N PRO A 247 19.06 23.01 -11.30
CA PRO A 247 20.33 22.65 -11.91
C PRO A 247 21.40 22.66 -10.81
N LEU A 248 22.20 21.59 -10.76
CA LEU A 248 23.36 21.51 -9.89
C LEU A 248 24.19 22.79 -10.13
N PRO A 249 24.64 23.50 -9.08
CA PRO A 249 25.52 24.63 -9.27
C PRO A 249 26.77 24.14 -10.01
N ASP A 250 27.11 24.81 -11.11
CA ASP A 250 28.35 24.57 -11.85
C ASP A 250 29.50 24.58 -10.84
N ARG A 251 30.19 23.43 -10.72
CA ARG A 251 31.38 23.35 -9.89
C ARG A 251 32.50 24.15 -10.58
N PRO A 252 33.28 24.93 -9.80
CA PRO A 252 34.39 25.72 -10.32
C PRO A 252 35.52 24.86 -10.88
#